data_AF-A0A8R1XKZ3-F1
#
_entry.id   AF-A0A8R1XKZ3-F1
#
_cell.length_a   1.000
_cell.length_b   1.000
_cell.length_c   1.000
_cell.angle_alpha   90.00
_cell.angle_beta   90.00
_cell.angle_gamma   90.00
#
_symmetry.space_group_name_H-M   'P 1'
#
loop_
_entity.id
_entity.type
_entity.pdbx_description
1 polymer ?
#
loop_
_entity_poly.entity_id
_entity_poly.type
_entity_poly.pdbx_seq_one_letter_code
_entity_poly.pdbx_strand_id
1 'polypeptide(L)'
;MTLELKNEMKTTSSFFTRSNDDFLLTAREISSTRKLNCRICLEEDNESNLISPCECRGSLQFVHTRCLQHWFDVMHKRRCQICNTQYELEDHGMKPYSEWTLPQPLSDDWEDQLDFKCALFWLVFMSRITYVVLKLEQFSTAFFTFLNK
;
A
#
# COMPACT_ATOMS: atom_id res chain seq x y z
N MET A 1 0.98 -8.29 -1.68
CA MET A 1 1.30 -8.20 -3.11
C MET A 1 1.84 -6.81 -3.34
N THR A 2 3.14 -6.68 -3.58
CA THR A 2 3.73 -5.37 -3.90
C THR A 2 3.64 -5.18 -5.40
N LEU A 3 2.92 -4.15 -5.81
CA LEU A 3 2.86 -3.73 -7.19
C LEU A 3 3.84 -2.58 -7.36
N GLU A 4 4.94 -2.84 -8.05
CA GLU A 4 5.83 -1.78 -8.52
C GLU A 4 5.40 -1.39 -9.94
N LEU A 5 5.20 -0.10 -10.14
CA LEU A 5 4.90 0.43 -11.48
C LEU A 5 6.16 0.37 -12.30
N LYS A 6 6.06 -0.23 -13.49
CA LYS A 6 7.14 -0.18 -14.47
C LYS A 6 7.26 1.27 -14.91
N ASN A 7 8.23 1.98 -14.32
CA ASN A 7 8.51 3.37 -14.62
C ASN A 7 9.08 3.50 -16.04
N GLU A 8 8.23 3.44 -17.05
CA GLU A 8 8.58 4.01 -18.34
C GLU A 8 8.48 5.53 -18.23
N MET A 9 9.64 6.12 -17.98
CA MET A 9 9.90 7.55 -18.06
C MET A 9 9.35 8.12 -19.38
N LYS A 10 8.14 8.67 -19.33
CA LYS A 10 7.74 9.74 -20.24
C LYS A 10 7.79 11.03 -19.47
N THR A 11 9.02 11.45 -19.14
CA THR A 11 9.37 12.86 -18.99
C THR A 11 8.93 13.53 -20.29
N THR A 12 7.70 14.03 -20.32
CA THR A 12 7.12 14.70 -21.47
C THR A 12 7.71 16.10 -21.51
N SER A 13 8.98 16.16 -21.90
CA SER A 13 9.62 17.34 -22.46
C SER A 13 9.07 17.58 -23.86
N SER A 14 7.78 17.91 -23.99
CA SER A 14 7.20 18.49 -25.21
C SER A 14 5.71 18.75 -25.03
N PHE A 15 5.23 19.84 -25.62
CA PHE A 15 3.84 20.29 -25.78
C PHE A 15 3.26 21.21 -24.70
N PHE A 16 3.72 22.46 -24.72
CA PHE A 16 2.81 23.59 -24.96
C PHE A 16 3.45 24.48 -26.03
N THR A 17 3.31 24.10 -27.31
CA THR A 17 3.44 25.04 -28.41
C THR A 17 2.04 25.46 -28.83
N ARG A 18 1.80 26.77 -28.78
CA ARG A 18 0.93 27.58 -29.66
C ARG A 18 -0.18 28.36 -28.94
N SER A 19 0.16 29.57 -28.51
CA SER A 19 -0.43 30.78 -29.10
C SER A 19 0.57 31.93 -28.97
N ASN A 20 0.86 32.59 -30.09
CA ASN A 20 1.53 33.88 -30.09
C ASN A 20 0.64 34.93 -29.39
N ASP A 21 1.30 36.01 -28.99
CA ASP A 21 0.76 37.31 -28.59
C ASP A 21 0.66 37.55 -27.07
N ASP A 22 1.80 37.77 -26.41
CA ASP A 22 2.16 39.10 -25.90
C ASP A 22 3.51 39.11 -25.12
N PHE A 23 4.44 39.88 -25.66
CA PHE A 23 5.25 40.86 -24.94
C PHE A 23 6.06 40.45 -23.69
N LEU A 24 7.33 40.12 -23.92
CA LEU A 24 8.52 40.43 -23.09
C LEU A 24 8.26 40.79 -21.62
N LEU A 25 7.95 39.79 -20.79
CA LEU A 25 8.21 39.86 -19.36
C LEU A 25 9.12 38.69 -18.92
N THR A 26 10.34 39.11 -18.58
CA THR A 26 11.25 38.52 -17.60
C THR A 26 11.79 37.11 -17.87
N ALA A 27 12.87 37.07 -18.65
CA ALA A 27 13.92 36.04 -18.64
C ALA A 27 14.72 35.97 -17.30
N ARG A 28 14.05 36.20 -16.15
CA ARG A 28 14.66 36.21 -14.80
C ARG A 28 13.91 35.40 -13.74
N GLU A 29 12.81 34.71 -14.07
CA GLU A 29 12.01 33.92 -13.09
C GLU A 29 11.50 32.56 -13.62
N ILE A 30 12.30 31.82 -14.40
CA ILE A 30 11.98 30.42 -14.75
C ILE A 30 13.13 29.50 -14.33
N SER A 31 13.48 29.55 -13.04
CA SER A 31 14.01 28.39 -12.30
C SER A 31 12.90 27.76 -11.44
N SER A 32 11.65 27.92 -11.86
CA SER A 32 10.50 27.28 -11.25
C SER A 32 10.50 25.82 -11.69
N THR A 33 10.94 24.93 -10.79
CA THR A 33 10.49 23.54 -10.79
C THR A 33 8.97 23.59 -10.98
N ARG A 34 8.44 23.14 -12.12
CA ARG A 34 7.00 23.11 -12.34
C ARG A 34 6.41 22.20 -11.27
N LYS A 35 5.73 22.79 -10.31
CA LYS A 35 5.05 22.03 -9.26
C LYS A 35 3.81 21.42 -9.89
N LEU A 36 3.72 20.10 -9.81
CA LEU A 36 2.60 19.32 -10.30
C LEU A 36 1.88 18.72 -9.10
N ASN A 37 0.56 18.55 -9.22
CA ASN A 37 -0.26 18.07 -8.11
C ASN A 37 -0.66 16.63 -8.37
N CYS A 38 -0.59 15.79 -7.33
CA CYS A 38 -1.11 14.44 -7.39
C CYS A 38 -2.65 14.46 -7.48
N ARG A 39 -3.26 13.78 -8.46
CA ARG A 39 -4.74 13.77 -8.58
C ARG A 39 -5.49 13.06 -7.44
N ILE A 40 -4.78 12.30 -6.60
CA ILE A 40 -5.37 11.48 -5.52
C ILE A 40 -5.35 12.26 -4.20
N CYS A 41 -4.19 12.75 -3.76
CA CYS A 41 -4.07 13.52 -2.52
C CYS A 41 -4.16 15.04 -2.71
N LEU A 42 -4.13 15.53 -3.96
CA LEU A 42 -4.17 16.95 -4.33
C LEU A 42 -2.99 17.79 -3.81
N GLU A 43 -1.96 17.16 -3.25
CA GLU A 43 -0.73 17.81 -2.80
C GLU A 43 0.19 18.13 -3.99
N GLU A 44 0.81 19.31 -3.93
CA GLU A 44 1.93 19.70 -4.79
C GLU A 44 3.19 18.95 -4.37
N ASP A 45 3.87 18.33 -5.33
CA ASP A 45 5.17 17.71 -5.11
C ASP A 45 6.09 17.98 -6.31
N ASN A 46 7.37 17.67 -6.13
CA ASN A 46 8.35 17.75 -7.20
C ASN A 46 7.99 16.73 -8.30
N GLU A 47 8.23 17.10 -9.56
CA GLU A 47 7.97 16.21 -10.71
C GLU A 47 8.68 14.85 -10.57
N SER A 48 9.78 14.77 -9.81
CA SER A 48 10.52 13.53 -9.53
C SER A 48 9.73 12.50 -8.72
N ASN A 49 8.74 12.93 -7.92
CA ASN A 49 7.95 12.07 -7.05
C ASN A 49 6.59 11.68 -7.68
N LEU A 50 6.26 12.27 -8.83
CA LEU A 50 5.02 12.07 -9.56
C LEU A 50 5.28 11.23 -10.80
N ILE A 51 4.39 10.28 -11.05
CA ILE A 51 4.43 9.40 -12.22
C ILE A 51 3.19 9.61 -13.08
N SER A 52 3.29 9.29 -14.36
CA SER A 52 2.19 9.31 -15.33
C SER A 52 1.83 7.90 -15.81
N PRO A 53 1.16 7.09 -14.98
CA PRO A 53 0.95 5.66 -15.23
C PRO A 53 -0.19 5.39 -16.23
N CYS A 54 -0.87 6.42 -16.72
CA CYS A 54 -1.98 6.30 -17.65
C CYS A 54 -1.96 7.40 -18.70
N GLU A 55 -2.76 7.25 -19.74
CA GLU A 55 -2.84 8.18 -20.88
C GLU A 55 -3.80 9.36 -20.63
N CYS A 56 -4.09 9.67 -19.36
CA CYS A 56 -4.83 10.88 -19.02
C CYS A 56 -4.03 12.11 -19.46
N ARG A 57 -4.71 13.20 -19.80
CA ARG A 57 -4.06 14.45 -20.25
C ARG A 57 -4.19 15.53 -19.17
N GLY A 58 -3.28 16.49 -19.21
CA GLY A 58 -3.25 17.61 -18.26
C GLY A 58 -2.79 17.20 -16.87
N SER A 59 -3.31 17.85 -15.83
CA SER A 59 -2.95 17.59 -14.43
C SER A 59 -3.38 16.21 -13.93
N LEU A 60 -4.39 15.59 -14.55
CA LEU A 60 -4.95 14.30 -14.13
C LEU A 60 -4.06 13.09 -14.43
N GLN A 61 -2.94 13.28 -15.13
CA GLN A 61 -1.99 12.21 -15.40
C GLN A 61 -1.04 11.96 -14.23
N PHE A 62 -0.79 12.97 -13.39
CA PHE A 62 0.22 12.93 -12.35
C PHE A 62 -0.33 12.36 -11.03
N VAL A 63 0.38 11.37 -10.49
CA VAL A 63 0.05 10.69 -9.23
C VAL A 63 1.33 10.26 -8.52
N HIS A 64 1.35 10.30 -7.20
CA HIS A 64 2.45 9.69 -6.45
C HIS A 64 2.38 8.16 -6.57
N THR A 65 3.53 7.49 -6.65
CA THR A 65 3.63 6.02 -6.62
C THR A 65 2.91 5.44 -5.40
N ARG A 66 3.13 6.02 -4.22
CA ARG A 66 2.45 5.64 -2.96
C ARG A 66 0.93 5.78 -3.04
N CYS A 67 0.45 6.88 -3.62
CA CYS A 67 -0.98 7.14 -3.73
C CYS A 67 -1.64 6.18 -4.73
N LEU A 68 -0.96 5.86 -5.83
CA LEU A 68 -1.49 4.91 -6.80
C LEU A 68 -1.49 3.49 -6.25
N GLN A 69 -0.45 3.08 -5.53
CA GLN A 69 -0.39 1.77 -4.88
C GLN A 69 -1.52 1.62 -3.86
N HIS A 70 -1.71 2.61 -2.98
CA HIS A 70 -2.82 2.62 -2.03
C HIS A 70 -4.18 2.58 -2.74
N TRP A 71 -4.33 3.29 -3.85
CA TRP A 71 -5.54 3.23 -4.66
C TRP A 71 -5.80 1.82 -5.24
N PHE A 72 -4.77 1.08 -5.64
CA PHE A 72 -4.92 -0.33 -6.03
C PHE A 72 -5.33 -1.23 -4.87
N ASP A 73 -4.74 -1.01 -3.69
CA ASP A 73 -5.04 -1.77 -2.48
C ASP A 73 -6.52 -1.61 -2.07
N VAL A 74 -7.09 -0.42 -2.25
CA VAL A 74 -8.49 -0.12 -1.91
C VAL A 74 -9.46 -0.51 -3.02
N MET A 75 -9.17 -0.17 -4.28
CA MET A 75 -10.13 -0.34 -5.39
C MET A 75 -10.06 -1.71 -6.06
N HIS A 76 -8.96 -2.45 -5.86
CA HIS A 76 -8.67 -3.74 -6.52
C HIS A 76 -8.79 -3.71 -8.06
N LYS A 77 -8.67 -2.53 -8.69
CA LYS A 77 -8.75 -2.35 -10.13
C LYS A 77 -7.41 -1.93 -10.70
N ARG A 78 -6.87 -2.68 -11.66
CA ARG A 78 -5.62 -2.34 -12.37
C ARG A 78 -5.84 -1.52 -13.66
N ARG A 79 -6.94 -0.77 -13.76
CA ARG A 79 -7.26 0.12 -14.89
C ARG A 79 -7.55 1.53 -14.40
N CYS A 80 -7.16 2.53 -15.18
CA CYS A 80 -7.51 3.91 -14.88
C CYS A 80 -9.03 4.12 -15.02
N GLN A 81 -9.68 4.73 -14.03
CA GLN A 81 -11.13 4.98 -14.06
C GLN A 81 -11.58 6.03 -15.08
N ILE A 82 -10.64 6.81 -15.64
CA ILE A 82 -10.93 7.91 -16.57
C ILE A 82 -10.67 7.46 -18.01
N CYS A 83 -9.44 7.05 -18.31
CA CYS A 83 -9.05 6.65 -19.67
C CYS A 83 -9.15 5.13 -19.92
N ASN A 84 -9.45 4.33 -18.90
CA ASN A 84 -9.57 2.87 -18.98
C ASN A 84 -8.31 2.11 -19.44
N THR A 85 -7.17 2.79 -19.61
CA THR A 85 -5.86 2.18 -19.87
C THR A 85 -5.45 1.28 -18.70
N GLN A 86 -4.92 0.10 -19.00
CA GLN A 86 -4.37 -0.83 -18.02
C GLN A 86 -3.01 -0.32 -17.53
N TYR A 87 -2.79 -0.33 -16.22
CA TYR A 87 -1.50 0.03 -15.64
C TYR A 87 -0.50 -1.11 -15.84
N GLU A 88 0.71 -0.78 -16.30
CA GLU A 88 1.81 -1.74 -16.41
C GLU A 88 2.47 -1.91 -15.03
N LEU A 89 2.04 -2.95 -14.32
CA LEU A 89 2.47 -3.29 -12.97
C LEU A 89 3.26 -4.58 -13.05
N GLU A 90 4.48 -4.58 -12.52
CA GLU A 90 5.21 -5.83 -12.30
C GLU A 90 4.67 -6.47 -11.01
N ASP A 91 4.11 -7.67 -11.17
CA ASP A 91 3.60 -8.45 -10.04
C ASP A 91 4.79 -9.16 -9.38
N HIS A 92 5.44 -8.48 -8.43
CA HIS A 92 6.45 -9.08 -7.57
C HIS A 92 5.77 -9.92 -6.49
N GLY A 93 5.05 -10.96 -6.91
CA GLY A 93 4.44 -12.03 -6.11
C GLY A 93 4.06 -11.69 -4.65
N MET A 94 4.27 -12.64 -3.77
CA MET A 94 4.21 -12.38 -2.33
C MET A 94 5.52 -11.71 -1.92
N LYS A 95 5.44 -10.68 -1.06
CA LYS A 95 6.65 -10.11 -0.44
C LYS A 95 7.48 -11.25 0.15
N PRO A 96 8.82 -11.25 0.00
CA PRO A 96 9.66 -12.24 0.67
C PRO A 96 9.38 -12.21 2.18
N TYR A 97 9.40 -13.38 2.83
CA TYR A 97 9.00 -13.54 4.23
C TYR A 97 9.75 -12.61 5.20
N SER A 98 10.97 -12.18 4.84
CA SER A 98 11.79 -11.25 5.61
C SER A 98 11.18 -9.85 5.73
N GLU A 99 10.27 -9.48 4.84
CA GLU A 99 9.63 -8.16 4.79
C GLU A 99 8.16 -8.19 5.22
N TRP A 100 7.69 -9.33 5.75
CA TRP A 100 6.34 -9.42 6.27
C TRP A 100 6.23 -8.64 7.58
N THR A 101 5.50 -7.54 7.54
CA THR A 101 5.05 -6.85 8.74
C THR A 101 3.87 -7.60 9.35
N LEU A 102 3.82 -7.68 10.68
CA LEU A 102 2.64 -8.22 11.38
C LEU A 102 1.36 -7.50 10.90
N PRO A 103 0.22 -8.21 10.83
CA PRO A 103 -1.05 -7.57 10.51
C PRO A 103 -1.31 -6.43 11.50
N GLN A 104 -1.54 -5.24 10.94
CA GLN A 104 -1.91 -4.05 11.70
C GLN A 104 -3.43 -4.01 11.85
N PRO A 105 -3.96 -3.42 12.94
CA PRO A 105 -5.39 -3.24 13.09
C PRO A 105 -5.96 -2.46 11.90
N LEU A 106 -7.21 -2.78 11.52
CA LEU A 106 -7.85 -2.21 10.33
C LEU A 106 -8.02 -0.69 10.44
N SER A 107 -8.11 -0.18 11.65
CA SER A 107 -8.08 1.25 11.97
C SER A 107 -7.14 1.54 13.15
N ASP A 108 -6.74 2.80 13.29
CA ASP A 108 -5.99 3.29 14.45
C ASP A 108 -6.89 3.49 15.70
N ASP A 109 -8.16 3.08 15.63
CA ASP A 109 -9.10 3.21 16.74
C ASP A 109 -8.70 2.28 17.90
N TRP A 110 -8.80 2.79 19.12
CA TRP A 110 -8.38 2.07 20.33
C TRP A 110 -9.17 0.78 20.55
N GLU A 111 -10.40 0.71 20.04
CA GLU A 111 -11.28 -0.48 20.07
C GLU A 111 -10.64 -1.63 19.30
N ASP A 112 -10.19 -1.39 18.07
CA ASP A 112 -9.52 -2.40 17.23
C ASP A 112 -8.19 -2.85 17.86
N GLN A 113 -7.43 -1.91 18.44
CA GLN A 113 -6.19 -2.25 19.13
C GLN A 113 -6.43 -3.11 20.37
N LEU A 114 -7.48 -2.82 21.13
CA LEU A 114 -7.85 -3.57 22.31
C LEU A 114 -8.32 -4.97 21.91
N ASP A 115 -9.17 -5.09 20.90
CA ASP A 115 -9.67 -6.37 20.41
C ASP A 115 -8.54 -7.28 19.95
N PHE A 116 -7.59 -6.75 19.18
CA PHE A 116 -6.43 -7.53 18.75
C PHE A 116 -5.57 -8.02 19.93
N LYS A 117 -5.32 -7.15 20.92
CA LYS A 117 -4.57 -7.51 22.13
C LYS A 117 -5.32 -8.51 23.00
N CYS A 118 -6.62 -8.34 23.16
CA CYS A 118 -7.50 -9.25 23.89
C CYS A 118 -7.50 -10.65 23.24
N ALA A 119 -7.63 -10.72 21.92
CA ALA A 119 -7.57 -11.98 21.18
C ALA A 119 -6.22 -12.69 21.38
N LEU A 120 -5.10 -11.98 21.27
CA LEU A 120 -3.77 -12.54 21.50
C LEU A 120 -3.62 -13.11 22.92
N PHE A 121 -4.06 -12.36 23.93
CA PHE A 121 -4.04 -12.80 25.32
C PHE A 121 -4.90 -14.06 25.53
N TRP A 122 -6.11 -14.07 24.95
CA TRP A 122 -7.03 -15.20 25.05
C TRP A 122 -6.50 -16.46 24.36
N LEU A 123 -5.86 -16.33 23.19
CA LEU A 123 -5.23 -17.46 22.49
C LEU A 123 -4.09 -18.06 23.30
N VAL A 124 -3.23 -17.22 23.90
CA VAL A 124 -2.14 -17.69 24.78
C VAL A 124 -2.72 -18.40 26.00
N PHE A 125 -3.71 -17.80 26.66
CA PHE A 125 -4.36 -18.36 27.84
C PHE A 125 -5.03 -19.71 27.55
N MET A 126 -5.80 -19.80 26.45
CA MET A 126 -6.46 -21.04 26.06
C MET A 126 -5.46 -22.12 25.66
N SER A 127 -4.41 -21.79 24.90
CA SER A 127 -3.38 -22.78 24.57
C SER A 127 -2.72 -23.36 25.83
N ARG A 128 -2.49 -22.52 26.85
CA ARG A 128 -1.91 -22.93 28.14
C ARG A 128 -2.88 -23.80 28.93
N ILE A 129 -4.16 -23.44 29.01
CA ILE A 129 -5.18 -24.26 29.65
C ILE A 129 -5.30 -25.61 28.97
N THR A 130 -5.46 -25.63 27.64
CA THR A 130 -5.56 -26.87 26.87
C THR A 130 -4.31 -27.74 27.07
N TYR A 131 -3.12 -27.16 27.05
CA TYR A 131 -1.89 -27.90 27.35
C TYR A 131 -1.89 -28.53 28.75
N VAL A 132 -2.32 -27.80 29.79
CA VAL A 132 -2.40 -28.32 31.17
C VAL A 132 -3.45 -29.43 31.26
N VAL A 133 -4.62 -29.26 30.65
CA VAL A 133 -5.69 -30.27 30.64
C VAL A 133 -5.22 -31.54 29.92
N LEU A 134 -4.61 -31.43 28.74
CA LEU A 134 -4.06 -32.58 28.01
C LEU A 134 -2.96 -33.30 28.82
N LYS A 135 -2.14 -32.55 29.56
CA LYS A 135 -1.10 -33.13 30.42
C LYS A 135 -1.69 -33.85 31.64
N LEU A 136 -2.77 -33.32 32.22
CA LEU A 136 -3.50 -33.97 33.32
C LEU A 136 -4.19 -35.27 32.85
N GLU A 137 -4.80 -35.26 31.67
CA GLU A 137 -5.39 -36.45 31.05
C GLU A 137 -4.33 -37.53 30.77
N GLN A 138 -3.17 -37.14 30.22
CA GLN A 138 -2.06 -38.07 30.03
C GLN A 138 -1.53 -38.64 31.34
N PHE A 139 -1.44 -37.82 32.40
CA PHE A 139 -1.00 -38.30 33.71
C PHE A 139 -2.01 -39.27 34.33
N SER A 140 -3.31 -38.96 34.22
CA SER A 140 -4.40 -39.82 34.70
C SER A 140 -4.43 -41.16 33.96
N THR A 141 -4.35 -41.14 32.63
CA THR A 141 -4.32 -42.37 31.81
C THR A 141 -3.06 -43.20 32.07
N ALA A 142 -1.89 -42.56 32.22
CA ALA A 142 -0.66 -43.25 32.58
C ALA A 142 -0.73 -43.90 33.98
N PHE A 143 -1.31 -43.20 34.96
CA PHE A 143 -1.51 -43.71 36.32
C PHE A 143 -2.49 -44.89 36.37
N PHE A 144 -3.61 -44.81 35.67
CA PHE A 144 -4.56 -45.92 35.56
C PHE A 144 -3.95 -47.15 34.89
N THR A 145 -3.13 -46.94 33.84
CA THR A 145 -2.43 -48.05 33.16
C THR A 145 -1.39 -48.70 34.07
N PHE A 146 -0.76 -47.92 34.96
CA PHE A 146 0.18 -48.44 35.97
C PHE A 146 -0.53 -49.23 37.08
N LEU A 147 -1.71 -48.79 37.55
CA LEU A 147 -2.46 -49.49 38.59
C LEU A 147 -3.08 -50.82 38.13
N ASN A 148 -3.37 -50.97 36.83
CA ASN A 148 -3.96 -52.18 36.25
C ASN A 148 -2.92 -53.18 35.72
N LYS A 149 -1.62 -52.95 35.94
CA LYS A 149 -0.52 -53.85 35.54
C LYS A 149 0.13 -54.48 36.76
#